data_AF-A0A1E9GBX5-F1
#
_entry.id   AF-A0A1E9GBX5-F1
#
_cell.length_a   1.000
_cell.length_b   1.000
_cell.length_c   1.000
_cell.angle_alpha   90.00
_cell.angle_beta   90.00
_cell.angle_gamma   90.00
#
_symmetry.space_group_name_H-M   'P 1'
#
loop_
_entity.id
_entity.type
_entity.pdbx_description
1 polymer ?
#
loop_
_entity_poly.entity_id
_entity_poly.type
_entity_poly.pdbx_seq_one_letter_code
_entity_poly.pdbx_strand_id
1 'polypeptide(L)'
;MKKILGLVALFVIIVLSCFYFFIHQPKNIFDEIYQETEKTYRSNNILRNIDGFKIRAGWPSDDPNISYTPFGKYETLPKGYSDITINLNFGEGIKGVLILFERKTDSNITLWYSVHYNIKKKVLKKELAIFEEPRKPGQFIDDEEKVREYLRKNNISKEELEKDFDEIVNQKVLKDWCTIYDSKYSPSNYGEVKIETQWENW
;
A
#
# COMPACT_ATOMS: atom_id res chain seq x y z
N MET A 1 -14.49 0.27 52.48
CA MET A 1 -14.81 1.25 51.43
C MET A 1 -13.61 1.63 50.56
N LYS A 2 -12.50 2.19 51.09
CA LYS A 2 -11.33 2.58 50.26
C LYS A 2 -10.71 1.43 49.43
N LYS A 3 -10.62 0.21 49.97
CA LYS A 3 -10.12 -0.98 49.25
C LYS A 3 -11.04 -1.42 48.09
N ILE A 4 -12.36 -1.31 48.27
CA ILE A 4 -13.35 -1.62 47.23
C ILE A 4 -13.31 -0.57 46.12
N LEU A 5 -13.22 0.72 46.50
CA LEU A 5 -13.08 1.83 45.55
C LEU A 5 -11.81 1.70 44.69
N GLY A 6 -10.70 1.29 45.30
CA GLY A 6 -9.44 1.04 44.58
C GLY A 6 -9.53 -0.15 43.61
N LEU A 7 -10.22 -1.23 43.99
CA LEU A 7 -10.42 -2.39 43.12
C LEU A 7 -11.33 -2.07 41.93
N VAL A 8 -12.39 -1.30 42.16
CA VAL A 8 -13.29 -0.83 41.10
C VAL A 8 -12.56 0.11 40.13
N ALA A 9 -11.75 1.04 40.64
CA ALA A 9 -10.95 1.93 39.80
C ALA A 9 -9.94 1.16 38.92
N LEU A 10 -9.27 0.16 39.48
CA LEU A 10 -8.34 -0.70 38.73
C LEU A 10 -9.07 -1.48 37.63
N PHE A 11 -10.24 -2.04 37.93
CA PHE A 11 -11.06 -2.76 36.95
C PHE A 11 -11.49 -1.85 35.79
N VAL A 12 -11.93 -0.62 36.09
CA VAL A 12 -12.30 0.36 35.06
C VAL A 12 -11.10 0.70 34.17
N ILE A 13 -9.91 0.90 34.74
CA ILE A 13 -8.70 1.16 33.96
C ILE A 13 -8.40 -0.01 33.03
N ILE A 14 -8.44 -1.25 33.52
CA ILE A 14 -8.19 -2.45 32.70
C ILE A 14 -9.20 -2.52 31.56
N VAL A 15 -10.49 -2.34 31.84
CA VAL A 15 -11.54 -2.37 30.83
C VAL A 15 -11.32 -1.29 29.77
N LEU A 16 -11.02 -0.05 30.17
CA LEU A 16 -10.72 1.04 29.25
C LEU A 16 -9.47 0.77 28.41
N SER A 17 -8.41 0.22 29.00
CA SER A 17 -7.19 -0.19 28.29
C SER A 17 -7.47 -1.30 27.28
N CYS A 18 -8.29 -2.29 27.64
CA CYS A 18 -8.73 -3.33 26.71
C CYS A 18 -9.52 -2.72 25.54
N PHE A 19 -10.53 -1.89 25.81
CA PHE A 19 -11.31 -1.23 24.77
C PHE A 19 -10.43 -0.39 23.83
N TYR A 20 -9.50 0.38 24.38
CA TYR A 20 -8.54 1.15 23.59
C TYR A 20 -7.72 0.25 22.67
N PHE A 21 -7.14 -0.83 23.22
CA PHE A 21 -6.33 -1.77 22.46
C PHE A 21 -7.12 -2.47 21.35
N PHE A 22 -8.34 -2.93 21.64
CA PHE A 22 -9.20 -3.59 20.65
C PHE A 22 -9.60 -2.67 19.50
N ILE A 23 -9.89 -1.39 19.79
CA ILE A 23 -10.28 -0.42 18.75
C ILE A 23 -9.10 -0.07 17.83
N HIS A 24 -7.87 -0.14 18.34
CA HIS A 24 -6.67 0.25 17.60
C HIS A 24 -5.95 -0.93 16.93
N GLN A 25 -6.48 -2.16 17.00
CA GLN A 25 -5.86 -3.27 16.27
C GLN A 25 -6.01 -3.06 14.75
N PRO A 26 -4.98 -3.43 13.98
CA PRO A 26 -5.11 -3.58 12.54
C PRO A 26 -6.29 -4.49 12.20
N LYS A 27 -7.10 -4.09 11.23
CA LYS A 27 -8.25 -4.88 10.77
C LYS A 27 -8.01 -5.59 9.44
N ASN A 28 -6.94 -5.20 8.76
CA ASN A 28 -6.49 -5.78 7.51
C ASN A 28 -4.97 -5.63 7.36
N ILE A 29 -4.39 -6.31 6.37
CA ILE A 29 -2.94 -6.32 6.13
C ILE A 29 -2.37 -4.92 5.84
N PHE A 30 -3.14 -4.04 5.20
CA PHE A 30 -2.71 -2.68 4.89
C PHE A 30 -2.69 -1.78 6.13
N ASP A 31 -3.59 -2.02 7.09
CA ASP A 31 -3.50 -1.42 8.42
C ASP A 31 -2.22 -1.85 9.14
N GLU A 32 -1.84 -3.12 9.06
CA GLU A 32 -0.60 -3.60 9.68
C GLU A 32 0.62 -2.89 9.09
N ILE A 33 0.74 -2.89 7.75
CA ILE A 33 1.82 -2.20 7.03
C ILE A 33 1.86 -0.73 7.44
N TYR A 34 0.72 -0.03 7.41
CA TYR A 34 0.65 1.39 7.76
C TYR A 34 1.07 1.64 9.21
N GLN A 35 0.42 0.97 10.16
CA GLN A 35 0.59 1.26 11.59
C GLN A 35 1.97 0.87 12.09
N GLU A 36 2.51 -0.26 11.63
CA GLU A 36 3.84 -0.68 12.04
C GLU A 36 4.93 0.17 11.41
N THR A 37 4.74 0.58 10.15
CA THR A 37 5.65 1.55 9.53
C THR A 37 5.57 2.91 10.24
N GLU A 38 4.38 3.38 10.63
CA GLU A 38 4.20 4.63 11.38
C GLU A 38 4.93 4.64 12.74
N LYS A 39 5.03 3.49 13.41
CA LYS A 39 5.81 3.36 14.65
C LYS A 39 7.32 3.39 14.42
N THR A 40 7.79 2.86 13.30
CA THR A 40 9.20 2.55 13.09
C THR A 40 9.92 3.49 12.13
N TYR A 41 9.22 4.22 11.27
CA TYR A 41 9.80 4.97 10.15
C TYR A 41 10.82 6.05 10.54
N ARG A 42 10.77 6.55 11.77
CA ARG A 42 11.68 7.61 12.24
C ARG A 42 13.08 7.13 12.59
N SER A 43 13.22 5.87 12.99
CA SER A 43 14.48 5.32 13.51
C SER A 43 14.86 4.03 12.81
N ASN A 44 13.99 3.02 12.89
CA ASN A 44 14.22 1.72 12.29
C ASN A 44 13.10 1.25 11.35
N ASN A 45 12.82 1.98 10.27
CA ASN A 45 11.72 1.64 9.34
C ASN A 45 11.72 0.14 8.99
N ILE A 46 10.64 -0.53 9.39
CA ILE A 46 10.45 -1.98 9.29
C ILE A 46 10.60 -2.49 7.86
N LEU A 47 10.23 -1.69 6.86
CA LEU A 47 10.30 -2.06 5.45
C LEU A 47 11.73 -2.27 4.94
N ARG A 48 12.77 -1.80 5.65
CA ARG A 48 14.17 -2.11 5.29
C ARG A 48 14.55 -3.58 5.43
N ASN A 49 13.77 -4.33 6.20
CA ASN A 49 14.04 -5.74 6.39
C ASN A 49 13.57 -6.58 5.19
N ILE A 50 12.83 -5.98 4.25
CA ILE A 50 12.48 -6.64 2.99
C ILE A 50 13.74 -6.78 2.14
N ASP A 51 14.05 -8.01 1.74
CA ASP A 51 15.20 -8.28 0.88
C ASP A 51 15.07 -7.56 -0.47
N GLY A 52 16.15 -6.90 -0.88
CA GLY A 52 16.18 -6.10 -2.11
C GLY A 52 15.24 -4.88 -2.11
N PHE A 53 14.80 -4.36 -0.95
CA PHE A 53 14.00 -3.13 -0.85
C PHE A 53 14.81 -1.97 -0.29
N LYS A 54 14.89 -0.88 -1.06
CA LYS A 54 15.62 0.33 -0.68
C LYS A 54 14.69 1.37 -0.11
N ILE A 55 14.86 1.68 1.18
CA ILE A 55 14.18 2.76 1.88
C ILE A 55 15.11 3.40 2.92
N ARG A 56 14.92 4.70 3.19
CA ARG A 56 15.75 5.44 4.16
C ARG A 56 15.62 4.89 5.57
N ALA A 57 16.74 4.96 6.30
CA ALA A 57 16.89 4.54 7.70
C ALA A 57 15.88 5.22 8.65
N GLY A 58 15.83 6.54 8.57
CA GLY A 58 14.94 7.36 9.35
C GLY A 58 14.25 8.40 8.49
N TRP A 59 13.16 8.92 9.04
CA TRP A 59 12.44 10.11 8.63
C TRP A 59 12.26 11.02 9.86
N PRO A 60 12.09 12.34 9.71
CA PRO A 60 11.69 13.03 8.50
C PRO A 60 12.82 13.21 7.49
N SER A 61 12.46 13.43 6.23
CA SER A 61 13.35 14.09 5.27
C SER A 61 13.42 15.57 5.62
N ASP A 62 14.55 16.24 5.36
CA ASP A 62 14.67 17.69 5.52
C ASP A 62 13.75 18.48 4.57
N ASP A 63 13.23 17.81 3.53
CA ASP A 63 12.20 18.36 2.65
C ASP A 63 10.82 18.31 3.35
N PRO A 64 10.22 19.48 3.66
CA PRO A 64 8.94 19.54 4.37
C PRO A 64 7.81 18.85 3.61
N ASN A 65 7.87 18.78 2.28
CA ASN A 65 6.82 18.18 1.44
C ASN A 65 6.74 16.66 1.60
N ILE A 66 7.85 16.02 2.01
CA ILE A 66 7.94 14.57 2.17
C ILE A 66 8.33 14.14 3.58
N SER A 67 8.30 15.08 4.53
CA SER A 67 8.69 14.86 5.93
C SER A 67 7.83 13.80 6.63
N TYR A 68 6.59 13.58 6.17
CA TYR A 68 5.64 12.59 6.68
C TYR A 68 5.25 11.53 5.65
N THR A 69 5.97 11.43 4.54
CA THR A 69 5.65 10.46 3.48
C THR A 69 6.80 9.51 3.21
N PRO A 70 7.02 8.49 4.07
CA PRO A 70 8.07 7.55 3.82
C PRO A 70 7.82 6.72 2.57
N PHE A 71 8.81 6.62 1.69
CA PHE A 71 8.76 5.81 0.48
C PHE A 71 10.04 5.02 0.20
N GLY A 72 9.87 3.84 -0.39
CA GLY A 72 10.96 3.00 -0.84
C GLY A 72 10.62 2.30 -2.14
N LYS A 73 11.62 1.64 -2.71
CA LYS A 73 11.45 0.89 -3.96
C LYS A 73 12.23 -0.41 -3.96
N TYR A 74 11.74 -1.38 -4.71
CA TYR A 74 12.48 -2.62 -4.94
C TYR A 74 13.66 -2.37 -5.89
N GLU A 75 14.82 -2.92 -5.56
CA GLU A 75 16.01 -2.92 -6.41
C GLU A 75 16.01 -4.14 -7.35
N THR A 76 15.41 -5.25 -6.93
CA THR A 76 15.21 -6.45 -7.76
C THR A 76 13.74 -6.57 -8.16
N LEU A 77 13.48 -6.57 -9.48
CA LEU A 77 12.13 -6.56 -10.04
C LEU A 77 11.83 -7.88 -10.76
N PRO A 78 10.58 -8.39 -10.72
CA PRO A 78 10.15 -9.47 -11.59
C PRO A 78 10.28 -9.07 -13.07
N LYS A 79 10.46 -10.06 -13.94
CA LYS A 79 10.63 -9.83 -15.38
C LYS A 79 9.39 -9.11 -15.95
N GLY A 80 9.62 -8.02 -16.69
CA GLY A 80 8.56 -7.25 -17.35
C GLY A 80 8.12 -5.98 -16.59
N TYR A 81 8.58 -5.81 -15.34
CA TYR A 81 8.26 -4.64 -14.52
C TYR A 81 9.46 -3.70 -14.37
N SER A 82 9.23 -2.39 -14.31
CA SER A 82 10.30 -1.38 -14.33
C SER A 82 10.37 -0.44 -13.13
N ASP A 83 9.33 -0.42 -12.30
CA ASP A 83 9.34 0.31 -11.03
C ASP A 83 8.32 -0.34 -10.09
N ILE A 84 8.67 -0.52 -8.82
CA ILE A 84 7.75 -0.97 -7.76
C ILE A 84 8.10 -0.19 -6.51
N THR A 85 7.20 0.71 -6.10
CA THR A 85 7.40 1.57 -4.94
C THR A 85 6.30 1.38 -3.91
N ILE A 86 6.66 1.54 -2.64
CA ILE A 86 5.71 1.62 -1.53
C ILE A 86 5.90 2.99 -0.90
N ASN A 87 4.81 3.77 -0.86
CA ASN A 87 4.76 5.10 -0.29
C ASN A 87 3.72 5.09 0.82
N LEU A 88 4.02 5.75 1.93
CA LEU A 88 3.09 5.93 3.03
C LEU A 88 2.79 7.42 3.16
N ASN A 89 1.60 7.77 3.62
CA ASN A 89 1.28 9.14 4.02
C ASN A 89 0.81 9.18 5.47
N PHE A 90 1.64 9.73 6.36
CA PHE A 90 1.34 9.91 7.78
C PHE A 90 0.90 11.35 8.13
N GLY A 91 1.04 12.27 7.18
CA GLY A 91 0.79 13.70 7.35
C GLY A 91 -0.69 14.08 7.22
N GLU A 92 -0.92 15.34 6.84
CA GLU A 92 -2.25 15.83 6.55
C GLU A 92 -2.77 15.31 5.19
N GLY A 93 -4.09 15.20 5.05
CA GLY A 93 -4.74 14.69 3.83
C GLY A 93 -5.12 13.21 3.90
N ILE A 94 -5.00 12.51 2.77
CA ILE A 94 -5.38 11.10 2.67
C ILE A 94 -4.25 10.23 3.22
N LYS A 95 -4.42 9.77 4.45
CA LYS A 95 -3.53 8.82 5.10
C LYS A 95 -3.71 7.42 4.53
N GLY A 96 -2.60 6.74 4.26
CA GLY A 96 -2.68 5.48 3.54
C GLY A 96 -1.35 4.85 3.15
N VAL A 97 -1.49 3.72 2.46
CA VAL A 97 -0.40 3.01 1.77
C VAL A 97 -0.66 3.14 0.28
N LEU A 98 0.35 3.54 -0.49
CA LEU A 98 0.31 3.63 -1.94
C LEU A 98 1.39 2.71 -2.51
N ILE A 99 0.98 1.67 -3.22
CA ILE A 99 1.86 0.82 -4.01
C ILE A 99 1.73 1.28 -5.46
N LEU A 100 2.84 1.72 -6.05
CA LEU A 100 2.91 2.05 -7.47
C LEU A 100 3.78 1.03 -8.17
N PHE A 101 3.36 0.58 -9.35
CA PHE A 101 4.23 -0.22 -10.18
C PHE A 101 3.98 -0.04 -11.67
N GLU A 102 4.97 -0.39 -12.48
CA GLU A 102 4.93 -0.25 -13.92
C GLU A 102 5.19 -1.58 -14.62
N ARG A 103 4.37 -1.89 -15.63
CA ARG A 103 4.61 -2.99 -16.58
C ARG A 103 4.88 -2.42 -17.97
N LYS A 104 6.05 -2.72 -18.52
CA LYS A 104 6.36 -2.39 -19.93
C LYS A 104 5.69 -3.42 -20.82
N THR A 105 5.02 -2.96 -21.87
CA THR A 105 4.45 -3.85 -22.89
C THR A 105 5.43 -3.99 -24.06
N ASP A 106 5.15 -4.94 -24.95
CA ASP A 106 5.87 -5.05 -26.23
C ASP A 106 5.49 -3.93 -27.22
N SER A 107 4.51 -3.10 -26.86
CA SER A 107 4.10 -1.92 -27.59
C SER A 107 4.70 -0.65 -26.99
N ASN A 108 4.52 0.50 -27.67
CA ASN A 108 5.01 1.80 -27.19
C ASN A 108 4.18 2.36 -26.03
N ILE A 109 3.74 1.53 -25.08
CA ILE A 109 3.05 1.96 -23.88
C ILE A 109 3.63 1.30 -22.63
N THR A 110 3.52 1.99 -21.49
CA THR A 110 3.76 1.42 -20.17
C THR A 110 2.45 1.49 -19.39
N LEU A 111 2.05 0.36 -18.79
CA LEU A 111 0.95 0.30 -17.85
C LEU A 111 1.45 0.78 -16.49
N TRP A 112 0.79 1.79 -15.91
CA TRP A 112 1.13 2.34 -14.61
C TRP A 112 0.00 2.11 -13.61
N TYR A 113 0.26 1.26 -12.63
CA TYR A 113 -0.69 0.84 -11.63
C TYR A 113 -0.55 1.67 -10.37
N SER A 114 -1.68 2.08 -9.82
CA SER A 114 -1.79 2.73 -8.51
C SER A 114 -2.72 1.93 -7.62
N VAL A 115 -2.19 1.46 -6.50
CA VAL A 115 -2.93 0.70 -5.49
C VAL A 115 -2.88 1.48 -4.19
N HIS A 116 -3.96 2.20 -3.91
CA HIS A 116 -4.04 3.14 -2.80
C HIS A 116 -5.01 2.65 -1.73
N TYR A 117 -4.46 2.32 -0.56
CA TYR A 117 -5.21 2.00 0.64
C TYR A 117 -5.46 3.25 1.49
N ASN A 118 -6.72 3.57 1.78
CA ASN A 118 -7.12 4.64 2.69
C ASN A 118 -7.43 4.11 4.09
N ILE A 119 -6.65 4.52 5.09
CA ILE A 119 -6.79 4.00 6.46
C ILE A 119 -8.12 4.35 7.13
N LYS A 120 -8.70 5.51 6.83
CA LYS A 120 -9.94 5.98 7.45
C LYS A 120 -11.16 5.28 6.84
N LYS A 121 -11.17 5.14 5.51
CA LYS A 121 -12.27 4.51 4.77
C LYS A 121 -12.19 2.99 4.76
N LYS A 122 -11.02 2.41 5.04
CA LYS A 122 -10.73 0.97 4.89
C LYS A 122 -11.00 0.50 3.45
N VAL A 123 -10.60 1.32 2.48
CA VAL A 123 -10.79 1.06 1.05
C VAL A 123 -9.43 0.94 0.38
N LEU A 124 -9.23 -0.16 -0.36
CA LEU A 124 -8.13 -0.35 -1.30
C LEU A 124 -8.64 -0.05 -2.71
N LYS A 125 -8.20 1.06 -3.28
CA LYS A 125 -8.54 1.45 -4.65
C LYS A 125 -7.42 1.01 -5.61
N LYS A 126 -7.77 0.29 -6.67
CA LYS A 126 -6.87 -0.10 -7.76
C LYS A 126 -7.19 0.74 -8.99
N GLU A 127 -6.19 1.44 -9.51
CA GLU A 127 -6.30 2.34 -10.65
C GLU A 127 -5.17 2.07 -11.65
N LEU A 128 -5.43 2.39 -12.91
CA LEU A 128 -4.53 2.20 -14.02
C LEU A 128 -4.48 3.48 -14.85
N ALA A 129 -3.26 3.87 -15.19
CA ALA A 129 -2.98 4.89 -16.17
C ALA A 129 -2.00 4.35 -17.22
N ILE A 130 -1.93 5.03 -18.36
CA ILE A 130 -1.06 4.68 -19.48
C ILE A 130 -0.03 5.78 -19.69
N PHE A 131 1.24 5.39 -19.80
CA PHE A 131 2.27 6.22 -20.41
C PHE A 131 2.49 5.79 -21.85
N GLU A 132 2.51 6.75 -22.77
CA GLU A 132 3.04 6.52 -24.11
C GLU A 132 4.57 6.60 -24.10
N GLU A 133 5.22 5.75 -24.87
CA GLU A 133 6.68 5.72 -25.02
C GLU A 133 7.11 6.29 -26.39
N PRO A 134 8.14 7.17 -26.44
CA PRO A 134 8.93 7.66 -25.31
C PRO A 134 8.16 8.66 -24.43
N ARG A 135 8.34 8.56 -23.11
CA ARG A 135 7.66 9.44 -22.14
C ARG A 135 7.90 10.92 -22.38
N LYS A 136 6.84 11.71 -22.22
CA LYS A 136 6.89 13.17 -22.15
C LYS A 136 6.61 13.62 -20.71
N PRO A 137 7.39 14.58 -20.15
CA PRO A 137 7.19 15.04 -18.78
C PRO A 137 5.74 15.47 -18.51
N GLY A 138 5.14 14.92 -17.45
CA GLY A 138 3.78 15.25 -17.02
C GLY A 138 2.66 14.71 -17.91
N GLN A 139 2.95 13.84 -18.88
CA GLN A 139 1.92 13.25 -19.75
C GLN A 139 1.66 11.80 -19.37
N PHE A 140 0.42 11.52 -18.98
CA PHE A 140 -0.15 10.19 -18.81
C PHE A 140 -1.64 10.25 -19.14
N ILE A 141 -2.22 9.09 -19.38
CA ILE A 141 -3.65 8.94 -19.70
C ILE A 141 -4.28 8.20 -18.55
N ASP A 142 -5.14 8.88 -17.81
CA ASP A 142 -5.91 8.35 -16.67
C ASP A 142 -7.43 8.41 -16.88
N ASP A 143 -7.88 9.04 -17.97
CA ASP A 143 -9.26 8.99 -18.43
C ASP A 143 -9.66 7.55 -18.77
N GLU A 144 -10.68 7.03 -18.08
CA GLU A 144 -11.06 5.62 -18.12
C GLU A 144 -11.41 5.12 -19.53
N GLU A 145 -12.17 5.89 -20.31
CA GLU A 145 -12.55 5.51 -21.66
C GLU A 145 -11.32 5.39 -22.56
N LYS A 146 -10.40 6.36 -22.49
CA LYS A 146 -9.14 6.32 -23.23
C LYS A 146 -8.25 5.16 -22.77
N VAL A 147 -8.07 4.96 -21.46
CA VAL A 147 -7.29 3.83 -20.92
C VAL A 147 -7.83 2.51 -21.50
N ARG A 148 -9.14 2.31 -21.47
CA ARG A 148 -9.78 1.11 -22.03
C ARG A 148 -9.57 0.98 -23.54
N GLU A 149 -9.58 2.08 -24.29
CA GLU A 149 -9.27 2.08 -25.73
C GLU A 149 -7.81 1.63 -25.99
N TYR A 150 -6.85 2.13 -25.20
CA TYR A 150 -5.45 1.71 -25.31
C TYR A 150 -5.28 0.22 -25.04
N LEU A 151 -5.90 -0.30 -23.98
CA LEU A 151 -5.85 -1.72 -23.67
C LEU A 151 -6.40 -2.57 -24.82
N ARG A 152 -7.55 -2.18 -25.39
CA ARG A 152 -8.14 -2.88 -26.53
C ARG A 152 -7.25 -2.83 -27.77
N LYS A 153 -6.64 -1.67 -28.09
CA LYS A 153 -5.71 -1.52 -29.23
C LYS A 153 -4.46 -2.39 -29.10
N ASN A 154 -4.04 -2.65 -27.86
CA ASN A 154 -2.85 -3.43 -27.55
C ASN A 154 -3.17 -4.88 -27.15
N ASN A 155 -4.41 -5.33 -27.32
CA ASN A 155 -4.90 -6.66 -26.96
C ASN A 155 -4.61 -7.06 -25.50
N ILE A 156 -4.65 -6.10 -24.57
CA ILE A 156 -4.43 -6.35 -23.14
C ILE A 156 -5.78 -6.62 -22.49
N SER A 157 -5.94 -7.80 -21.90
CA SER A 157 -7.20 -8.20 -21.27
C SER A 157 -7.29 -7.78 -19.80
N LYS A 158 -8.51 -7.82 -19.23
CA LYS A 158 -8.74 -7.60 -17.80
C LYS A 158 -7.98 -8.62 -16.94
N GLU A 159 -7.93 -9.88 -17.39
CA GLU A 159 -7.25 -10.97 -16.71
C GLU A 159 -5.74 -10.73 -16.62
N GLU A 160 -5.15 -10.08 -17.62
CA GLU A 160 -3.74 -9.63 -17.52
C GLU A 160 -3.56 -8.56 -16.44
N LEU A 161 -4.47 -7.60 -16.33
CA LEU A 161 -4.40 -6.57 -15.28
C LEU A 161 -4.51 -7.18 -13.88
N GLU A 162 -5.41 -8.15 -13.70
CA GLU A 162 -5.53 -8.88 -12.44
C GLU A 162 -4.29 -9.74 -12.14
N LYS A 163 -3.69 -10.35 -13.17
CA LYS A 163 -2.43 -11.08 -13.03
C LYS A 163 -1.29 -10.16 -12.61
N ASP A 164 -1.20 -8.97 -13.19
CA ASP A 164 -0.19 -7.97 -12.83
C ASP A 164 -0.35 -7.50 -11.38
N PHE A 165 -1.60 -7.28 -10.95
CA PHE A 165 -1.90 -7.00 -9.55
C PHE A 165 -1.50 -8.17 -8.63
N ASP A 166 -1.84 -9.41 -8.98
CA ASP A 166 -1.48 -10.57 -8.16
C ASP A 166 0.05 -10.75 -8.06
N GLU A 167 0.76 -10.71 -9.20
CA GLU A 167 2.22 -10.87 -9.26
C GLU A 167 2.93 -9.83 -8.37
N ILE A 168 2.53 -8.55 -8.47
CA ILE A 168 3.24 -7.47 -7.76
C ILE A 168 2.70 -7.25 -6.36
N VAL A 169 1.40 -7.12 -6.18
CA VAL A 169 0.85 -6.79 -4.85
C VAL A 169 0.84 -8.03 -3.99
N ASN A 170 0.32 -9.15 -4.46
CA ASN A 170 0.09 -10.32 -3.60
C ASN A 170 1.35 -11.16 -3.45
N GLN A 171 1.92 -11.58 -4.57
CA GLN A 171 3.03 -12.54 -4.61
C GLN A 171 4.37 -11.90 -4.29
N LYS A 172 4.48 -10.58 -4.45
CA LYS A 172 5.66 -9.81 -4.07
C LYS A 172 5.43 -8.97 -2.81
N VAL A 173 4.73 -7.85 -2.88
CA VAL A 173 4.68 -6.86 -1.78
C VAL A 173 4.11 -7.44 -0.47
N LEU A 174 2.92 -8.06 -0.53
CA LEU A 174 2.26 -8.60 0.67
C LEU A 174 2.94 -9.86 1.17
N LYS A 175 3.49 -10.68 0.27
CA LYS A 175 4.30 -11.84 0.65
C LYS A 175 5.57 -11.41 1.38
N ASP A 176 6.29 -10.43 0.84
CA ASP A 176 7.50 -9.87 1.44
C ASP A 176 7.18 -9.27 2.82
N TRP A 177 6.05 -8.57 2.97
CA TRP A 177 5.55 -8.11 4.28
C TRP A 177 5.44 -9.27 5.29
N CYS A 178 4.78 -10.37 4.91
CA CYS A 178 4.64 -11.54 5.78
C CYS A 178 5.97 -12.23 6.12
N THR A 179 7.07 -11.95 5.40
CA THR A 179 8.40 -12.50 5.75
C THR A 179 9.09 -11.70 6.86
N ILE A 180 8.74 -10.42 7.02
CA ILE A 180 9.39 -9.51 7.97
C ILE A 180 8.52 -9.16 9.17
N TYR A 181 7.24 -9.51 9.11
CA TYR A 181 6.26 -9.23 10.16
C TYR A 181 5.34 -10.44 10.36
N ASP A 182 5.09 -10.80 11.61
CA ASP A 182 4.16 -11.87 12.00
C ASP A 182 2.71 -11.43 11.80
N SER A 183 2.31 -11.37 10.53
CA SER A 183 1.01 -10.85 10.09
C SER A 183 -0.13 -11.77 10.50
N LYS A 184 -1.24 -11.20 10.96
CA LYS A 184 -2.50 -11.94 11.16
C LYS A 184 -3.24 -12.19 9.85
N TYR A 185 -2.78 -11.57 8.77
CA TYR A 185 -3.38 -11.57 7.45
C TYR A 185 -2.43 -12.21 6.45
N SER A 186 -2.86 -12.33 5.19
CA SER A 186 -2.04 -12.94 4.14
C SER A 186 -2.43 -12.37 2.77
N PRO A 187 -1.62 -12.61 1.73
CA PRO A 187 -1.99 -12.27 0.35
C PRO A 187 -3.33 -12.87 -0.12
N SER A 188 -3.77 -13.99 0.48
CA SER A 188 -5.07 -14.62 0.19
C SER A 188 -6.21 -14.21 1.14
N ASN A 189 -5.89 -13.49 2.22
CA ASN A 189 -6.88 -13.01 3.20
C ASN A 189 -6.43 -11.65 3.75
N TYR A 190 -6.92 -10.58 3.14
CA TYR A 190 -6.56 -9.23 3.56
C TYR A 190 -7.19 -8.81 4.88
N GLY A 191 -8.27 -9.45 5.35
CA GLY A 191 -9.07 -8.98 6.48
C GLY A 191 -10.20 -8.02 6.06
N GLU A 192 -10.61 -7.14 6.98
CA GLU A 192 -11.70 -6.17 6.76
C GLU A 192 -11.23 -5.00 5.87
N VAL A 193 -11.30 -5.18 4.55
CA VAL A 193 -11.00 -4.14 3.55
C VAL A 193 -12.02 -4.18 2.41
N LYS A 194 -12.52 -3.02 2.01
CA LYS A 194 -13.30 -2.87 0.78
C LYS A 194 -12.35 -2.69 -0.39
N ILE A 195 -12.55 -3.45 -1.48
CA ILE A 195 -11.75 -3.32 -2.70
C ILE A 195 -12.58 -2.58 -3.75
N GLU A 196 -11.99 -1.59 -4.40
CA GLU A 196 -12.56 -0.86 -5.53
C GLU A 196 -11.58 -0.92 -6.70
N THR A 197 -11.95 -1.63 -7.76
CA THR A 197 -11.09 -1.82 -8.95
C THR A 197 -11.64 -1.01 -10.12
N GLN A 198 -10.81 -0.17 -10.74
CA GLN A 198 -11.22 0.63 -11.90
C GLN A 198 -11.72 -0.25 -13.06
N TRP A 199 -11.04 -1.36 -13.32
CA TRP A 199 -11.34 -2.29 -14.40
C TRP A 199 -12.28 -3.44 -14.01
N GLU A 200 -13.04 -3.31 -12.91
CA GLU A 200 -13.95 -4.35 -12.43
C GLU A 200 -14.98 -4.77 -13.51
N ASN A 201 -15.46 -3.81 -14.30
CA ASN A 201 -16.53 -4.01 -15.29
C ASN A 201 -16.08 -3.81 -16.75
N TRP A 202 -14.77 -3.86 -17.03
CA TRP A 202 -14.22 -3.68 -18.38
C TRP A 202 -14.34 -4.91 -19.26
#